data_AF-A0A7C6FJH7-F1
#
_entry.id   AF-A0A7C6FJH7-F1
#
_cell.length_a   1.000
_cell.length_b   1.000
_cell.length_c   1.000
_cell.angle_alpha   90.00
_cell.angle_beta   90.00
_cell.angle_gamma   90.00
#
_symmetry.space_group_name_H-M   'P 1'
#
loop_
_entity.id
_entity.type
_entity.pdbx_description
1 polymer ?
#
loop_
_entity_poly.entity_id
_entity_poly.type
_entity_poly.pdbx_seq_one_letter_code
_entity_poly.pdbx_strand_id
1 'polypeptide(L)'
;MTTNKRILLYTAVLTLLLSVTGAGAVPPRELEYAYLNTQSGYLIVGREAHFEVILPEGASGYTFEFNTYYAEDRETDNQFMGIDRVKAQPEPTYVLTPQNPGQYFLEVIIMDADYRSLTLQSEPFYCYPEGSEADPSTLPGKVMEIAQLAENQGFTTQYDKALFLHDWLTHNADYDEPMTIHTPEGVLLQGKGVCESYALAYQMLLRQVGVTSQYVTGYSRGQLHAWNLVHLDGEWTFIDPTWNDPVGGGNEGYDYFGMTDTQLARDHDWSVGKHNPPAATTTQHNYLQRNGWAPFDSLEGLHELLAREMTAKNPQIKYTYTGEDRYLDVQYEIKKWLDNNAHIYFAESYSYGGSSYSGTMDVTYGDYADYTFFTDDESFKTAIDGLLKAKTRQIKMYYQGTDRFFDFGITLRRFLTDHAEEYGISTYSYTYYPFHGVADIEYK
;
A
#
# COMPACT_ATOMS: atom_id res chain seq x y z
N MET A 1 -30.44 64.26 22.93
CA MET A 1 -29.07 63.71 23.00
C MET A 1 -28.98 62.89 24.28
N THR A 2 -29.41 61.62 24.25
CA THR A 2 -28.55 60.42 24.08
C THR A 2 -27.57 60.22 25.25
N THR A 3 -27.97 59.44 26.26
CA THR A 3 -27.57 58.04 26.55
C THR A 3 -26.10 57.84 26.94
N ASN A 4 -25.88 57.38 28.19
CA ASN A 4 -25.01 56.23 28.50
C ASN A 4 -24.93 55.96 30.00
N LYS A 5 -25.58 54.88 30.48
CA LYS A 5 -25.10 54.10 31.63
C LYS A 5 -25.33 52.62 31.33
N ARG A 6 -24.22 51.91 31.09
CA ARG A 6 -24.16 50.46 30.93
C ARG A 6 -24.48 49.81 32.28
N ILE A 7 -25.45 48.89 32.30
CA ILE A 7 -25.72 47.97 33.40
C ILE A 7 -25.07 46.64 32.99
N LEU A 8 -24.10 46.18 33.78
CA LEU A 8 -23.59 44.80 33.72
C LEU A 8 -24.62 43.88 34.38
N LEU A 9 -25.16 42.93 33.63
CA LEU A 9 -25.98 41.84 34.15
C LEU A 9 -25.07 40.63 34.38
N TYR A 10 -25.00 40.14 35.63
CA TYR A 10 -24.38 38.86 35.97
C TYR A 10 -25.38 37.74 35.66
N THR A 11 -25.09 36.89 34.68
CA THR A 11 -25.82 35.64 34.44
C THR A 11 -25.12 34.51 35.20
N ALA A 12 -25.76 34.02 36.25
CA ALA A 12 -25.41 32.77 36.90
C ALA A 12 -25.81 31.61 35.98
N VAL A 13 -24.82 30.87 35.47
CA VAL A 13 -25.06 29.62 34.74
C VAL A 13 -25.25 28.52 35.78
N LEU A 14 -26.50 28.10 35.95
CA LEU A 14 -26.88 26.92 36.71
C LEU A 14 -26.54 25.70 35.84
N THR A 15 -25.43 25.02 36.12
CA THR A 15 -25.11 23.72 35.52
C THR A 15 -26.11 22.69 36.04
N LEU A 16 -27.12 22.40 35.22
CA LEU A 16 -27.99 21.26 35.40
C LEU A 16 -27.15 20.00 35.11
N LEU A 17 -26.76 19.27 36.16
CA LEU A 17 -26.32 17.88 36.03
C LEU A 17 -27.51 17.06 35.54
N LEU A 18 -27.65 16.96 34.21
CA LEU A 18 -28.41 15.90 33.59
C LEU A 18 -27.69 14.60 33.92
N SER A 19 -28.24 13.86 34.88
CA SER A 19 -28.00 12.43 35.00
C SER A 19 -28.29 11.80 33.64
N VAL A 20 -27.26 11.39 32.92
CA VAL A 20 -27.38 10.56 31.73
C VAL A 20 -28.03 9.25 32.17
N THR A 21 -29.34 9.17 32.04
CA THR A 21 -30.05 7.90 31.97
C THR A 21 -29.47 7.15 30.77
N GLY A 22 -28.90 5.97 31.03
CA GLY A 22 -28.01 5.25 30.13
C GLY A 22 -28.45 5.25 28.68
N ALA A 23 -27.57 5.71 27.80
CA ALA A 23 -27.59 5.26 26.42
C ALA A 23 -27.52 3.72 26.48
N GLY A 24 -28.52 3.04 25.90
CA GLY A 24 -28.46 1.58 25.76
C GLY A 24 -27.17 1.18 25.06
N ALA A 25 -26.67 -0.02 25.35
CA ALA A 25 -25.49 -0.56 24.68
C ALA A 25 -25.64 -0.44 23.15
N VAL A 26 -24.57 -0.02 22.47
CA VAL A 26 -24.50 -0.02 21.01
C VAL A 26 -24.81 -1.44 20.53
N PRO A 27 -25.72 -1.67 19.57
CA PRO A 27 -25.99 -3.01 19.08
C PRO A 27 -24.67 -3.69 18.64
N PRO A 28 -24.40 -4.97 18.95
CA PRO A 28 -23.10 -5.59 18.65
C PRO A 28 -22.66 -5.47 17.19
N ARG A 29 -23.61 -5.47 16.23
CA ARG A 29 -23.31 -5.31 14.79
C ARG A 29 -22.98 -3.87 14.36
N GLU A 30 -23.24 -2.89 15.23
CA GLU A 30 -22.96 -1.47 15.02
C GLU A 30 -21.70 -1.03 15.76
N LEU A 31 -20.98 -1.96 16.42
CA LEU A 31 -19.67 -1.68 17.01
C LEU A 31 -18.70 -1.25 15.92
N GLU A 32 -17.86 -0.26 16.22
CA GLU A 32 -16.82 0.22 15.31
C GLU A 32 -15.85 -0.91 14.92
N TYR A 33 -15.47 -1.73 15.90
CA TYR A 33 -14.71 -2.96 15.69
C TYR A 33 -15.11 -4.00 16.73
N ALA A 34 -14.90 -5.27 16.41
CA ALA A 34 -14.89 -6.37 17.36
C ALA A 34 -14.05 -7.49 16.77
N TYR A 35 -13.03 -7.93 17.51
CA TYR A 35 -12.11 -8.95 17.03
C TYR A 35 -11.60 -9.84 18.15
N LEU A 36 -11.09 -11.01 17.77
CA LEU A 36 -10.49 -11.96 18.69
C LEU A 36 -8.98 -11.73 18.76
N ASN A 37 -8.48 -11.51 19.96
CA ASN A 37 -7.06 -11.36 20.23
C ASN A 37 -6.49 -12.61 20.89
N THR A 38 -5.35 -13.07 20.39
CA THR A 38 -4.53 -14.11 21.02
C THR A 38 -3.07 -13.93 20.61
N GLN A 39 -2.16 -14.34 21.50
CA GLN A 39 -0.72 -14.40 21.23
C GLN A 39 -0.30 -15.76 20.65
N SER A 40 -1.19 -16.75 20.65
CA SER A 40 -0.91 -18.08 20.11
C SER A 40 -0.96 -18.04 18.57
N GLY A 41 0.18 -18.31 17.91
CA GLY A 41 0.20 -18.57 16.48
C GLY A 41 -0.29 -19.99 16.15
N TYR A 42 0.06 -20.96 16.99
CA TYR A 42 -0.34 -22.36 16.93
C TYR A 42 -0.66 -22.85 18.34
N LEU A 43 -1.16 -24.08 18.44
CA LEU A 43 -1.51 -24.71 19.71
C LEU A 43 -0.58 -25.89 20.01
N ILE A 44 -0.38 -26.16 21.31
CA ILE A 44 0.36 -27.33 21.80
C ILE A 44 -0.54 -28.10 22.76
N VAL A 45 -0.66 -29.41 22.55
CA VAL A 45 -1.46 -30.29 23.40
C VAL A 45 -1.09 -30.10 24.87
N GLY A 46 -2.09 -29.88 25.72
CA GLY A 46 -1.93 -29.68 27.16
C GLY A 46 -1.47 -28.29 27.59
N ARG A 47 -1.21 -27.35 26.67
CA ARG A 47 -0.84 -25.97 26.98
C ARG A 47 -2.04 -25.03 26.85
N GLU A 48 -2.25 -24.18 27.85
CA GLU A 48 -3.30 -23.17 27.81
C GLU A 48 -3.05 -22.14 26.70
N ALA A 49 -4.09 -21.85 25.93
CA ALA A 49 -4.15 -20.74 24.99
C ALA A 49 -5.25 -19.77 25.44
N HIS A 50 -4.88 -18.49 25.54
CA HIS A 50 -5.75 -17.44 26.03
C HIS A 50 -6.29 -16.62 24.86
N PHE A 51 -7.59 -16.36 24.91
CA PHE A 51 -8.34 -15.61 23.92
C PHE A 51 -9.10 -14.49 24.61
N GLU A 52 -9.15 -13.33 23.97
CA GLU A 52 -9.88 -12.17 24.45
C GLU A 52 -10.64 -11.52 23.29
N VAL A 53 -11.90 -11.17 23.52
CA VAL A 53 -12.67 -10.34 22.59
C VAL A 53 -12.35 -8.88 22.89
N ILE A 54 -11.82 -8.17 21.89
CA ILE A 54 -11.51 -6.75 21.99
C ILE A 54 -12.65 -5.95 21.37
N LEU A 55 -13.14 -4.97 22.12
CA LEU A 55 -14.24 -4.07 21.76
C LEU A 55 -13.78 -2.60 21.86
N PRO A 56 -14.52 -1.64 21.27
CA PRO A 56 -14.21 -0.22 21.36
C PRO A 56 -14.16 0.28 22.81
N GLU A 57 -13.35 1.30 23.04
CA GLU A 57 -13.24 1.90 24.39
C GLU A 57 -14.62 2.36 24.88
N GLY A 58 -14.98 1.95 26.11
CA GLY A 58 -16.28 2.26 26.72
C GLY A 58 -17.44 1.33 26.32
N ALA A 59 -17.22 0.40 25.37
CA ALA A 59 -18.20 -0.64 25.04
C ALA A 59 -18.45 -1.54 26.26
N SER A 60 -19.71 -1.71 26.65
CA SER A 60 -20.10 -2.48 27.84
C SER A 60 -21.54 -3.00 27.73
N GLY A 61 -21.92 -3.90 28.63
CA GLY A 61 -23.27 -4.47 28.66
C GLY A 61 -23.48 -5.65 27.71
N TYR A 62 -22.38 -6.30 27.30
CA TYR A 62 -22.41 -7.50 26.45
C TYR A 62 -22.17 -8.76 27.27
N THR A 63 -22.61 -9.88 26.72
CA THR A 63 -22.24 -11.24 27.14
C THR A 63 -21.62 -11.98 25.96
N PHE A 64 -20.77 -12.94 26.27
CA PHE A 64 -19.95 -13.67 25.31
C PHE A 64 -20.22 -15.16 25.46
N GLU A 65 -20.61 -15.81 24.37
CA GLU A 65 -20.68 -17.26 24.27
C GLU A 65 -19.55 -17.75 23.38
N PHE A 66 -18.76 -18.70 23.88
CA PHE A 66 -17.61 -19.27 23.17
C PHE A 66 -17.93 -20.71 22.77
N ASN A 67 -17.82 -21.01 21.48
CA ASN A 67 -18.01 -22.34 20.92
C ASN A 67 -16.69 -22.81 20.31
N THR A 68 -16.18 -23.94 20.78
CA THR A 68 -14.93 -24.51 20.28
C THR A 68 -15.21 -25.71 19.40
N TYR A 69 -14.54 -25.72 18.25
CA TYR A 69 -14.66 -26.77 17.27
C TYR A 69 -13.31 -27.44 17.03
N TYR A 70 -13.33 -28.70 16.64
CA TYR A 70 -12.14 -29.51 16.40
C TYR A 70 -12.27 -30.38 15.17
N ALA A 71 -11.18 -30.53 14.42
CA ALA A 71 -11.00 -31.50 13.36
C ALA A 71 -9.68 -32.24 13.56
N GLU A 72 -9.67 -33.57 13.35
CA GLU A 72 -8.44 -34.37 13.44
C GLU A 72 -7.53 -34.14 12.23
N ASP A 73 -8.12 -33.99 11.05
CA ASP A 73 -7.40 -33.71 9.81
C ASP A 73 -6.91 -32.26 9.76
N ARG A 74 -5.66 -32.08 9.36
CA ARG A 74 -5.00 -30.78 9.22
C ARG A 74 -5.01 -30.26 7.77
N GLU A 75 -5.34 -31.11 6.82
CA GLU A 75 -5.24 -30.81 5.39
C GLU A 75 -6.60 -30.62 4.71
N THR A 76 -7.71 -31.08 5.31
CA THR A 76 -9.05 -30.92 4.75
C THR A 76 -10.00 -30.14 5.65
N ASP A 77 -10.76 -29.24 5.03
CA ASP A 77 -11.43 -28.13 5.72
C ASP A 77 -12.86 -28.42 6.22
N ASN A 78 -13.33 -29.67 6.15
CA ASN A 78 -14.77 -29.89 6.02
C ASN A 78 -15.45 -30.71 7.13
N GLN A 79 -14.78 -31.01 8.26
CA GLN A 79 -15.39 -31.83 9.32
C GLN A 79 -15.09 -31.36 10.75
N PHE A 80 -15.14 -30.05 10.99
CA PHE A 80 -15.10 -29.54 12.34
C PHE A 80 -16.33 -29.97 13.15
N MET A 81 -16.07 -30.55 14.32
CA MET A 81 -17.09 -30.95 15.29
C MET A 81 -17.04 -30.02 16.50
N GLY A 82 -18.20 -29.55 16.97
CA GLY A 82 -18.27 -28.79 18.22
C GLY A 82 -17.91 -29.68 19.41
N ILE A 83 -16.89 -29.29 20.17
CA ILE A 83 -16.34 -30.06 21.30
C ILE A 83 -16.54 -29.40 22.66
N ASP A 84 -16.72 -28.09 22.69
CA ASP A 84 -16.94 -27.33 23.92
C ASP A 84 -17.84 -26.12 23.66
N ARG A 85 -18.57 -25.71 24.70
CA ARG A 85 -19.44 -24.53 24.69
C ARG A 85 -19.46 -23.89 26.06
N VAL A 86 -18.87 -22.71 26.17
CA VAL A 86 -19.03 -21.83 27.32
C VAL A 86 -20.23 -20.93 27.07
N LYS A 87 -21.30 -21.14 27.85
CA LYS A 87 -22.52 -20.34 27.76
C LYS A 87 -22.22 -18.87 28.03
N ALA A 88 -23.10 -18.00 27.50
CA ALA A 88 -23.08 -16.56 27.70
C ALA A 88 -22.62 -16.14 29.12
N GLN A 89 -21.49 -15.45 29.18
CA GLN A 89 -20.87 -14.93 30.40
C GLN A 89 -20.44 -13.46 30.18
N PRO A 90 -20.30 -12.64 31.22
CA PRO A 90 -19.87 -11.24 31.07
C PRO A 90 -18.38 -11.09 30.75
N GLU A 91 -17.55 -12.09 31.05
CA GLU A 91 -16.12 -12.06 30.79
C GLU A 91 -15.82 -12.23 29.29
N PRO A 92 -15.08 -11.29 28.65
CA PRO A 92 -14.73 -11.37 27.23
C PRO A 92 -13.56 -12.32 26.95
N THR A 93 -13.19 -13.17 27.90
CA THR A 93 -12.00 -14.02 27.84
C THR A 93 -12.38 -15.51 27.81
N TYR A 94 -11.61 -16.30 27.07
CA TYR A 94 -11.72 -17.75 27.01
C TYR A 94 -10.34 -18.40 27.07
N VAL A 95 -10.26 -19.56 27.73
CA VAL A 95 -9.02 -20.34 27.83
C VAL A 95 -9.30 -21.72 27.24
N LEU A 96 -8.53 -22.09 26.22
CA LEU A 96 -8.56 -23.41 25.61
C LEU A 96 -7.34 -24.21 26.07
N THR A 97 -7.54 -25.45 26.51
CA THR A 97 -6.46 -26.43 26.67
C THR A 97 -6.70 -27.58 25.68
N PRO A 98 -6.02 -27.60 24.52
CA PRO A 98 -6.24 -28.60 23.50
C PRO A 98 -5.78 -29.97 23.99
N GLN A 99 -6.56 -31.01 23.69
CA GLN A 99 -6.31 -32.37 24.18
C GLN A 99 -5.72 -33.28 23.11
N ASN A 100 -5.90 -32.95 21.82
CA ASN A 100 -5.44 -33.75 20.70
C ASN A 100 -4.74 -32.88 19.66
N PRO A 101 -3.75 -33.42 18.94
CA PRO A 101 -3.25 -32.76 17.74
C PRO A 101 -4.34 -32.71 16.66
N GLY A 102 -4.36 -31.67 15.84
CA GLY A 102 -5.40 -31.45 14.83
C GLY A 102 -5.57 -29.97 14.54
N GLN A 103 -6.78 -29.55 14.18
CA GLN A 103 -7.17 -28.15 14.03
C GLN A 103 -8.24 -27.78 15.05
N TYR A 104 -8.17 -26.56 15.57
CA TYR A 104 -9.20 -25.96 16.41
C TYR A 104 -9.65 -24.66 15.79
N PHE A 105 -10.95 -24.33 15.86
CA PHE A 105 -11.39 -22.96 15.61
C PHE A 105 -12.37 -22.53 16.70
N LEU A 106 -12.41 -21.23 16.95
CA LEU A 106 -13.26 -20.60 17.95
C LEU A 106 -14.31 -19.75 17.26
N GLU A 107 -15.57 -19.94 17.66
CA GLU A 107 -16.65 -19.02 17.35
C GLU A 107 -17.04 -18.28 18.64
N VAL A 108 -17.23 -16.97 18.54
CA VAL A 108 -17.68 -16.15 19.65
C VAL A 108 -18.95 -15.40 19.26
N ILE A 109 -19.99 -15.52 20.08
CA ILE A 109 -21.23 -14.78 19.92
C ILE A 109 -21.29 -13.69 20.99
N ILE A 110 -21.23 -12.43 20.53
CA ILE A 110 -21.37 -11.23 21.36
C ILE A 110 -22.86 -10.87 21.37
N MET A 111 -23.48 -10.79 22.55
CA MET A 111 -24.90 -10.50 22.71
C MET A 111 -25.11 -9.33 23.67
N ASP A 112 -26.03 -8.43 23.34
CA ASP A 112 -26.55 -7.45 24.30
C ASP A 112 -27.79 -7.96 25.06
N ALA A 113 -28.34 -7.12 25.94
CA ALA A 113 -29.51 -7.45 26.75
C ALA A 113 -30.80 -7.67 25.94
N ASP A 114 -30.86 -7.20 24.68
CA ASP A 114 -31.99 -7.36 23.77
C ASP A 114 -31.80 -8.56 22.82
N TYR A 115 -30.78 -9.39 23.06
CA TYR A 115 -30.39 -10.55 22.24
C TYR A 115 -30.02 -10.20 20.80
N ARG A 116 -29.64 -8.95 20.53
CA ARG A 116 -28.98 -8.60 19.27
C ARG A 116 -27.56 -9.12 19.33
N SER A 117 -27.05 -9.66 18.22
CA SER A 117 -25.77 -10.38 18.23
C SER A 117 -24.85 -10.11 17.04
N LEU A 118 -23.55 -10.22 17.32
CA LEU A 118 -22.47 -10.31 16.35
C LEU A 118 -21.72 -11.63 16.59
N THR A 119 -21.45 -12.37 15.52
CA THR A 119 -20.65 -13.60 15.57
C THR A 119 -19.29 -13.34 14.97
N LEU A 120 -18.24 -13.68 15.70
CA LEU A 120 -16.84 -13.67 15.25
C LEU A 120 -16.37 -15.12 15.09
N GLN A 121 -15.56 -15.40 14.08
CA GLN A 121 -14.95 -16.72 13.87
C GLN A 121 -13.46 -16.58 13.66
N SER A 122 -12.65 -17.26 14.46
CA SER A 122 -11.19 -17.27 14.28
C SER A 122 -10.78 -17.98 12.99
N GLU A 123 -9.53 -17.74 12.60
CA GLU A 123 -8.75 -18.66 11.77
C GLU A 123 -8.65 -20.08 12.40
N PRO A 124 -8.30 -21.12 11.62
CA PRO A 124 -7.93 -22.41 12.18
C PRO A 124 -6.60 -22.32 12.93
N PHE A 125 -6.59 -22.81 14.16
CA PHE A 125 -5.41 -23.02 14.96
C PHE A 125 -4.90 -24.46 14.83
N TYR A 126 -3.69 -24.60 14.30
CA TYR A 126 -3.03 -25.89 14.14
C TYR A 126 -2.41 -26.34 15.47
N CYS A 127 -2.84 -27.49 15.99
CA CYS A 127 -2.41 -28.04 17.26
C CYS A 127 -1.44 -29.20 17.10
N TYR A 128 -0.29 -29.14 17.77
CA TYR A 128 0.78 -30.14 17.73
C TYR A 128 1.06 -30.78 19.09
N PRO A 129 1.68 -31.97 19.12
CA PRO A 129 2.17 -32.56 20.35
C PRO A 129 3.18 -31.67 21.09
N GLU A 130 3.31 -31.90 22.40
CA GLU A 130 4.39 -31.31 23.18
C GLU A 130 5.77 -31.68 22.59
N GLY A 131 6.68 -30.71 22.55
CA GLY A 131 8.03 -30.87 22.02
C GLY A 131 8.19 -30.56 20.52
N SER A 132 7.10 -30.36 19.76
CA SER A 132 7.20 -30.00 18.32
C SER A 132 7.97 -28.70 18.07
N GLU A 133 7.92 -27.73 19.00
CA GLU A 133 8.68 -26.47 18.91
C GLU A 133 10.21 -26.66 18.82
N ALA A 134 10.73 -27.83 19.24
CA ALA A 134 12.15 -28.14 19.16
C ALA A 134 12.57 -28.75 17.80
N ASP A 135 11.61 -29.12 16.94
CA ASP A 135 11.85 -29.76 15.65
C ASP A 135 11.48 -28.82 14.49
N PRO A 136 12.47 -28.25 13.77
CA PRO A 136 12.24 -27.30 12.68
C PRO A 136 11.56 -27.92 11.45
N SER A 137 11.39 -29.25 11.39
CA SER A 137 10.57 -29.90 10.36
C SER A 137 9.07 -29.86 10.66
N THR A 138 8.68 -29.45 11.87
CA THR A 138 7.29 -29.19 12.24
C THR A 138 6.95 -27.71 12.09
N LEU A 139 5.67 -27.40 11.91
CA LEU A 139 5.20 -26.02 11.82
C LEU A 139 5.59 -25.17 13.05
N PRO A 140 5.36 -25.61 14.30
CA PRO A 140 5.81 -24.86 15.48
C PRO A 140 7.31 -24.61 15.49
N GLY A 141 8.12 -25.65 15.24
CA GLY A 141 9.57 -25.51 15.28
C GLY A 141 10.11 -24.59 14.19
N LYS A 142 9.48 -24.58 13.00
CA LYS A 142 9.83 -23.66 11.92
C LYS A 142 9.46 -22.22 12.25
N VAL A 143 8.28 -21.98 12.83
CA VAL A 143 7.87 -20.66 13.33
C VAL A 143 8.86 -20.16 14.39
N MET A 144 9.25 -21.01 15.34
CA MET A 144 10.26 -20.67 16.36
C MET A 144 11.62 -20.35 15.76
N GLU A 145 12.09 -21.13 14.78
CA GLU A 145 13.35 -20.90 14.07
C GLU A 145 13.37 -19.50 13.43
N ILE A 146 12.35 -19.17 12.65
CA ILE A 146 12.28 -17.92 11.89
C ILE A 146 12.08 -16.72 12.82
N ALA A 147 11.23 -16.84 13.84
CA ALA A 147 11.06 -15.80 14.84
C ALA A 147 12.38 -15.50 15.59
N GLN A 148 13.17 -16.54 15.89
CA GLN A 148 14.50 -16.34 16.49
C GLN A 148 15.46 -15.61 15.53
N LEU A 149 15.37 -15.84 14.21
CA LEU A 149 16.16 -15.08 13.24
C LEU A 149 15.80 -13.58 13.28
N ALA A 150 14.52 -13.24 13.44
CA ALA A 150 14.05 -11.87 13.57
C ALA A 150 14.52 -11.23 14.89
N GLU A 151 14.39 -11.93 16.02
CA GLU A 151 14.87 -11.45 17.33
C GLU A 151 16.39 -11.21 17.34
N ASN A 152 17.16 -12.07 16.64
CA ASN A 152 18.61 -11.92 16.53
C ASN A 152 19.04 -10.66 15.76
N GLN A 153 18.16 -10.02 14.98
CA GLN A 153 18.46 -8.75 14.33
C GLN A 153 18.47 -7.57 15.32
N GLY A 154 17.83 -7.71 16.49
CA GLY A 154 17.78 -6.66 17.50
C GLY A 154 16.89 -5.47 17.14
N PHE A 155 15.86 -5.69 16.33
CA PHE A 155 14.89 -4.65 15.94
C PHE A 155 14.18 -4.05 17.15
N THR A 156 14.02 -2.73 17.15
CA THR A 156 13.36 -1.98 18.24
C THR A 156 11.91 -1.61 17.95
N THR A 157 11.46 -1.74 16.70
CA THR A 157 10.09 -1.40 16.27
C THR A 157 9.33 -2.64 15.82
N GLN A 158 8.01 -2.61 15.95
CA GLN A 158 7.16 -3.67 15.41
C GLN A 158 7.20 -3.67 13.88
N TYR A 159 7.32 -2.49 13.26
CA TYR A 159 7.49 -2.35 11.82
C TYR A 159 8.69 -3.15 11.29
N ASP A 160 9.88 -3.00 11.88
CA ASP A 160 11.08 -3.67 11.38
C ASP A 160 11.00 -5.19 11.54
N LYS A 161 10.39 -5.68 12.63
CA LYS A 161 10.12 -7.11 12.83
C LYS A 161 9.15 -7.65 11.79
N ALA A 162 8.05 -6.94 11.55
CA ALA A 162 7.05 -7.32 10.57
C ALA A 162 7.64 -7.36 9.15
N LEU A 163 8.40 -6.33 8.78
CA LEU A 163 9.08 -6.26 7.49
C LEU A 163 10.08 -7.41 7.29
N PHE A 164 10.89 -7.72 8.29
CA PHE A 164 11.82 -8.84 8.21
C PHE A 164 11.11 -10.18 7.99
N LEU A 165 10.02 -10.43 8.70
CA LEU A 165 9.25 -11.67 8.59
C LEU A 165 8.49 -11.75 7.26
N HIS A 166 7.97 -10.62 6.78
CA HIS A 166 7.40 -10.48 5.45
C HIS A 166 8.43 -10.85 4.38
N ASP A 167 9.62 -10.23 4.43
CA ASP A 167 10.68 -10.46 3.46
C ASP A 167 11.18 -11.90 3.53
N TRP A 168 11.27 -12.48 4.72
CA TRP A 168 11.60 -13.90 4.84
C TRP A 168 10.57 -14.75 4.09
N LEU A 169 9.28 -14.49 4.29
CA LEU A 169 8.22 -15.28 3.67
C LEU A 169 8.21 -15.14 2.14
N THR A 170 8.22 -13.90 1.63
CA THR A 170 8.14 -13.61 0.19
C THR A 170 9.39 -14.04 -0.60
N HIS A 171 10.55 -14.20 0.06
CA HIS A 171 11.76 -14.72 -0.60
C HIS A 171 11.97 -16.23 -0.44
N ASN A 172 11.13 -16.94 0.32
CA ASN A 172 11.30 -18.37 0.61
C ASN A 172 10.09 -19.23 0.21
N ALA A 173 9.09 -18.64 -0.45
CA ALA A 173 7.93 -19.36 -0.95
C ALA A 173 7.55 -18.88 -2.36
N ASP A 174 6.89 -19.76 -3.11
CA ASP A 174 6.27 -19.46 -4.41
C ASP A 174 4.76 -19.69 -4.35
N TYR A 175 4.01 -18.94 -5.17
CA TYR A 175 2.57 -19.14 -5.26
C TYR A 175 2.19 -20.51 -5.84
N ASP A 176 1.28 -21.21 -5.17
CA ASP A 176 0.70 -22.46 -5.67
C ASP A 176 -0.39 -22.18 -6.71
N GLU A 177 0.01 -21.94 -7.96
CA GLU A 177 -0.91 -21.69 -9.08
C GLU A 177 -2.03 -22.75 -9.27
N PRO A 178 -1.80 -24.06 -9.04
CA PRO A 178 -2.88 -25.05 -8.99
C PRO A 178 -3.94 -24.83 -7.89
N MET A 179 -3.67 -23.95 -6.93
CA MET A 179 -4.51 -23.60 -5.79
C MET A 179 -4.89 -24.76 -4.87
N THR A 180 -3.89 -25.58 -4.52
CA THR A 180 -4.05 -26.82 -3.76
C THR A 180 -3.49 -26.79 -2.35
N ILE A 181 -2.51 -25.92 -2.06
CA ILE A 181 -1.81 -25.88 -0.76
C ILE A 181 -2.26 -24.65 0.03
N HIS A 182 -3.19 -24.86 0.97
CA HIS A 182 -3.82 -23.79 1.77
C HIS A 182 -3.24 -23.69 3.20
N THR A 183 -2.60 -24.74 3.71
CA THR A 183 -2.10 -24.75 5.10
C THR A 183 -0.80 -23.94 5.23
N PRO A 184 -0.49 -23.36 6.41
CA PRO A 184 0.73 -22.57 6.62
C PRO A 184 2.04 -23.38 6.47
N GLU A 185 1.99 -24.72 6.58
CA GLU A 185 3.12 -25.58 6.26
C GLU A 185 3.58 -25.44 4.81
N GLY A 186 2.66 -25.10 3.90
CA GLY A 186 2.96 -24.89 2.50
C GLY A 186 4.12 -23.91 2.31
N VAL A 187 3.92 -22.66 2.71
CA VAL A 187 4.95 -21.63 2.58
C VAL A 187 6.10 -21.78 3.57
N LEU A 188 5.86 -22.25 4.81
CA LEU A 188 6.91 -22.31 5.84
C LEU A 188 7.85 -23.52 5.70
N LEU A 189 7.36 -24.66 5.23
CA LEU A 189 8.11 -25.92 5.14
C LEU A 189 8.33 -26.37 3.71
N GLN A 190 7.34 -26.20 2.83
CA GLN A 190 7.38 -26.71 1.46
C GLN A 190 7.84 -25.66 0.44
N GLY A 191 7.86 -24.38 0.84
CA GLY A 191 8.15 -23.24 -0.03
C GLY A 191 7.08 -22.99 -1.09
N LYS A 192 5.83 -23.43 -0.86
CA LYS A 192 4.75 -23.24 -1.82
C LYS A 192 3.37 -23.18 -1.17
N GLY A 193 2.55 -22.19 -1.51
CA GLY A 193 1.19 -22.07 -0.97
C GLY A 193 0.32 -21.04 -1.68
N VAL A 194 -0.97 -21.02 -1.38
CA VAL A 194 -1.88 -19.95 -1.83
C VAL A 194 -2.02 -18.84 -0.79
N CYS A 195 -2.84 -17.82 -1.06
CA CYS A 195 -3.07 -16.68 -0.18
C CYS A 195 -3.37 -17.04 1.28
N GLU A 196 -4.20 -18.05 1.51
CA GLU A 196 -4.48 -18.56 2.86
C GLU A 196 -3.21 -19.06 3.57
N SER A 197 -2.35 -19.80 2.88
CA SER A 197 -1.09 -20.31 3.41
C SER A 197 -0.16 -19.17 3.81
N TYR A 198 0.00 -18.14 2.96
CA TYR A 198 0.80 -16.95 3.25
C TYR A 198 0.25 -16.17 4.45
N ALA A 199 -1.05 -15.87 4.45
CA ALA A 199 -1.65 -15.02 5.48
C ALA A 199 -1.67 -15.70 6.87
N LEU A 200 -1.92 -17.02 6.93
CA LEU A 200 -1.82 -17.80 8.16
C LEU A 200 -0.37 -17.87 8.66
N ALA A 201 0.58 -18.19 7.78
CA ALA A 201 1.99 -18.27 8.13
C ALA A 201 2.54 -16.93 8.65
N TYR A 202 2.22 -15.83 7.97
CA TYR A 202 2.66 -14.50 8.37
C TYR A 202 2.07 -14.10 9.72
N GLN A 203 0.78 -14.36 9.96
CA GLN A 203 0.17 -14.16 11.27
C GLN A 203 0.86 -14.96 12.38
N MET A 204 1.18 -16.24 12.14
CA MET A 204 1.89 -17.09 13.12
C MET A 204 3.26 -16.50 13.48
N LEU A 205 4.02 -16.06 12.48
CA LEU A 205 5.33 -15.44 12.67
C LEU A 205 5.22 -14.12 13.45
N LEU A 206 4.27 -13.25 13.08
CA LEU A 206 4.03 -11.97 13.76
C LEU A 206 3.69 -12.16 15.24
N ARG A 207 2.75 -13.07 15.54
CA ARG A 207 2.35 -13.37 16.93
C ARG A 207 3.52 -13.93 17.74
N GLN A 208 4.36 -14.76 17.13
CA GLN A 208 5.54 -15.33 17.81
C GLN A 208 6.55 -14.28 18.25
N VAL A 209 6.64 -13.14 17.55
CA VAL A 209 7.51 -12.00 17.90
C VAL A 209 6.78 -10.88 18.66
N GLY A 210 5.55 -11.16 19.13
CA GLY A 210 4.74 -10.23 19.93
C GLY A 210 4.09 -9.10 19.13
N VAL A 211 3.87 -9.28 17.83
CA VAL A 211 3.13 -8.34 16.97
C VAL A 211 1.70 -8.85 16.79
N THR A 212 0.74 -8.05 17.26
CA THR A 212 -0.69 -8.36 17.11
C THR A 212 -1.11 -8.25 15.65
N SER A 213 -1.85 -9.24 15.18
CA SER A 213 -2.38 -9.28 13.82
C SER A 213 -3.69 -10.07 13.73
N GLN A 214 -4.46 -9.77 12.70
CA GLN A 214 -5.73 -10.41 12.36
C GLN A 214 -5.63 -11.05 10.98
N TYR A 215 -6.24 -12.22 10.85
CA TYR A 215 -6.40 -12.92 9.58
C TYR A 215 -7.66 -12.38 8.91
N VAL A 216 -7.49 -11.79 7.73
CA VAL A 216 -8.57 -11.12 7.01
C VAL A 216 -8.86 -11.90 5.74
N THR A 217 -10.14 -12.15 5.49
CA THR A 217 -10.62 -12.84 4.30
C THR A 217 -11.65 -12.00 3.58
N GLY A 218 -11.72 -12.18 2.27
CA GLY A 218 -12.64 -11.44 1.43
C GLY A 218 -12.41 -11.74 -0.03
N TYR A 219 -12.51 -10.71 -0.85
CA TYR A 219 -12.22 -10.78 -2.28
C TYR A 219 -11.08 -9.85 -2.65
N SER A 220 -10.18 -10.31 -3.53
CA SER A 220 -9.22 -9.45 -4.22
C SER A 220 -9.35 -9.64 -5.73
N ARG A 221 -9.51 -8.53 -6.47
CA ARG A 221 -9.81 -8.53 -7.92
C ARG A 221 -10.91 -9.53 -8.33
N GLY A 222 -11.90 -9.74 -7.45
CA GLY A 222 -13.05 -10.63 -7.66
C GLY A 222 -12.81 -12.12 -7.38
N GLN A 223 -11.65 -12.51 -6.85
CA GLN A 223 -11.35 -13.88 -6.39
C GLN A 223 -11.32 -13.92 -4.86
N LEU A 224 -11.68 -15.06 -4.26
CA LEU A 224 -11.51 -15.25 -2.82
C LEU A 224 -10.04 -15.08 -2.46
N HIS A 225 -9.77 -14.33 -1.39
CA HIS A 225 -8.42 -13.98 -1.01
C HIS A 225 -8.29 -13.82 0.51
N ALA A 226 -7.06 -13.93 1.00
CA ALA A 226 -6.70 -13.80 2.40
C ALA A 226 -5.41 -13.00 2.57
N TRP A 227 -5.38 -12.15 3.60
CA TRP A 227 -4.26 -11.25 3.92
C TRP A 227 -4.29 -10.90 5.42
N ASN A 228 -3.49 -9.93 5.84
CA ASN A 228 -3.36 -9.58 7.26
C ASN A 228 -3.65 -8.11 7.53
N LEU A 229 -4.30 -7.86 8.67
CA LEU A 229 -4.32 -6.56 9.33
C LEU A 229 -3.37 -6.64 10.53
N VAL A 230 -2.39 -5.74 10.61
CA VAL A 230 -1.28 -5.82 11.55
C VAL A 230 -1.21 -4.54 12.37
N HIS A 231 -1.08 -4.67 13.69
CA HIS A 231 -0.94 -3.54 14.60
C HIS A 231 0.54 -3.23 14.81
N LEU A 232 1.01 -2.18 14.16
CA LEU A 232 2.40 -1.75 14.18
C LEU A 232 2.52 -0.43 14.93
N ASP A 233 3.33 -0.43 15.99
CA ASP A 233 3.76 0.76 16.72
C ASP A 233 2.59 1.68 17.17
N GLY A 234 1.44 1.08 17.47
CA GLY A 234 0.22 1.76 17.96
C GLY A 234 -0.88 1.97 16.92
N GLU A 235 -0.67 1.59 15.66
CA GLU A 235 -1.63 1.82 14.58
C GLU A 235 -1.87 0.55 13.75
N TRP A 236 -3.09 0.39 13.25
CA TRP A 236 -3.44 -0.71 12.36
C TRP A 236 -3.07 -0.41 10.91
N THR A 237 -2.56 -1.41 10.21
CA THR A 237 -2.24 -1.33 8.78
C THR A 237 -2.40 -2.67 8.08
N PHE A 238 -2.81 -2.64 6.82
CA PHE A 238 -2.93 -3.85 6.03
C PHE A 238 -1.58 -4.26 5.43
N ILE A 239 -1.33 -5.56 5.44
CA ILE A 239 -0.19 -6.20 4.79
C ILE A 239 -0.68 -7.42 4.01
N ASP A 240 -0.33 -7.49 2.72
CA ASP A 240 -0.60 -8.65 1.88
C ASP A 240 0.71 -9.27 1.36
N PRO A 241 1.23 -10.31 2.04
CA PRO A 241 2.46 -10.98 1.62
C PRO A 241 2.33 -11.70 0.26
N THR A 242 1.13 -12.15 -0.12
CA THR A 242 0.93 -12.90 -1.37
C THR A 242 1.06 -12.01 -2.59
N TRP A 243 0.48 -10.81 -2.53
CA TRP A 243 0.63 -9.82 -3.61
C TRP A 243 2.02 -9.19 -3.63
N ASN A 244 2.75 -9.26 -2.51
CA ASN A 244 4.12 -8.76 -2.38
C ASN A 244 5.19 -9.77 -2.77
N ASP A 245 4.81 -11.03 -3.01
CA ASP A 245 5.72 -12.06 -3.50
C ASP A 245 6.29 -11.65 -4.90
N PRO A 246 7.62 -11.53 -5.03
CA PRO A 246 8.30 -11.08 -6.24
C PRO A 246 8.50 -12.18 -7.30
N VAL A 247 8.13 -13.43 -7.00
CA VAL A 247 8.27 -14.58 -7.89
C VAL A 247 6.90 -15.19 -8.23
N GLY A 248 5.96 -15.17 -7.27
CA GLY A 248 4.61 -15.73 -7.41
C GLY A 248 3.49 -14.73 -7.15
N GLY A 249 2.30 -14.99 -7.73
CA GLY A 249 1.02 -14.39 -7.33
C GLY A 249 0.77 -12.92 -7.71
N GLY A 250 1.71 -12.01 -7.44
CA GLY A 250 1.51 -10.57 -7.58
C GLY A 250 2.63 -9.81 -8.30
N ASN A 251 3.90 -10.04 -7.93
CA ASN A 251 5.05 -9.24 -8.38
C ASN A 251 4.92 -7.73 -8.07
N GLU A 252 4.03 -7.31 -7.17
CA GLU A 252 3.90 -5.91 -6.76
C GLU A 252 4.87 -5.50 -5.63
N GLY A 253 5.75 -6.43 -5.21
CA GLY A 253 6.91 -6.16 -4.36
C GLY A 253 6.53 -5.68 -2.96
N TYR A 254 6.39 -4.38 -2.75
CA TYR A 254 6.05 -3.79 -1.44
C TYR A 254 4.80 -2.91 -1.49
N ASP A 255 4.06 -2.93 -2.60
CA ASP A 255 2.87 -2.10 -2.79
C ASP A 255 1.81 -2.30 -1.71
N TYR A 256 1.70 -3.53 -1.21
CA TYR A 256 0.72 -3.92 -0.20
C TYR A 256 1.31 -4.02 1.21
N PHE A 257 2.50 -3.47 1.45
CA PHE A 257 3.07 -3.38 2.80
C PHE A 257 2.75 -2.02 3.42
N GLY A 258 1.80 -2.02 4.35
CA GLY A 258 1.44 -0.83 5.12
C GLY A 258 0.36 0.01 4.44
N MET A 259 -0.76 -0.62 4.08
CA MET A 259 -1.89 0.01 3.41
C MET A 259 -2.94 0.52 4.40
N THR A 260 -3.60 1.61 4.03
CA THR A 260 -4.85 2.09 4.65
C THR A 260 -6.07 1.38 4.06
N ASP A 261 -7.22 1.49 4.72
CA ASP A 261 -8.52 1.05 4.21
C ASP A 261 -8.76 1.57 2.80
N THR A 262 -8.58 2.88 2.59
CA THR A 262 -8.79 3.53 1.30
C THR A 262 -7.90 2.96 0.19
N GLN A 263 -6.62 2.71 0.49
CA GLN A 263 -5.68 2.18 -0.52
C GLN A 263 -5.96 0.71 -0.84
N LEU A 264 -6.28 -0.10 0.17
CA LEU A 264 -6.54 -1.53 -0.02
C LEU A 264 -7.90 -1.77 -0.70
N ALA A 265 -8.92 -0.95 -0.38
CA ALA A 265 -10.27 -1.05 -0.93
C ALA A 265 -10.36 -0.84 -2.45
N ARG A 266 -9.27 -0.39 -3.10
CA ARG A 266 -9.20 -0.29 -4.56
C ARG A 266 -9.44 -1.64 -5.23
N ASP A 267 -8.90 -2.71 -4.67
CA ASP A 267 -9.00 -4.05 -5.25
C ASP A 267 -9.32 -5.15 -4.24
N HIS A 268 -9.29 -4.87 -2.94
CA HIS A 268 -9.74 -5.79 -1.90
C HIS A 268 -11.10 -5.39 -1.30
N ASP A 269 -11.90 -6.38 -0.94
CA ASP A 269 -13.18 -6.22 -0.26
C ASP A 269 -13.29 -7.24 0.89
N TRP A 270 -13.27 -6.75 2.12
CA TRP A 270 -13.43 -7.55 3.34
C TRP A 270 -14.82 -7.37 3.99
N SER A 271 -15.77 -6.72 3.31
CA SER A 271 -17.13 -6.48 3.85
C SER A 271 -17.93 -7.77 4.09
N VAL A 272 -17.53 -8.86 3.44
CA VAL A 272 -18.08 -10.21 3.60
C VAL A 272 -17.32 -11.07 4.61
N GLY A 273 -16.21 -10.56 5.15
CA GLY A 273 -15.37 -11.25 6.10
C GLY A 273 -16.12 -11.56 7.40
N LYS A 274 -15.65 -12.57 8.12
CA LYS A 274 -16.28 -13.03 9.38
C LYS A 274 -15.77 -12.28 10.63
N HIS A 275 -15.17 -11.11 10.40
CA HIS A 275 -14.55 -10.25 11.40
C HIS A 275 -15.02 -8.81 11.20
N ASN A 276 -15.01 -8.01 12.26
CA ASN A 276 -15.20 -6.56 12.19
C ASN A 276 -13.90 -5.87 12.64
N PRO A 277 -12.87 -5.83 11.78
CA PRO A 277 -11.53 -5.41 12.19
C PRO A 277 -11.46 -3.88 12.42
N PRO A 278 -10.51 -3.41 13.24
CA PRO A 278 -10.24 -1.97 13.38
C PRO A 278 -9.81 -1.33 12.05
N ALA A 279 -10.09 -0.04 11.88
CA ALA A 279 -9.72 0.71 10.68
C ALA A 279 -8.21 0.98 10.60
N ALA A 280 -7.64 0.87 9.40
CA ALA A 280 -6.28 1.28 9.08
C ALA A 280 -6.31 2.64 8.36
N THR A 281 -5.86 3.71 9.03
CA THR A 281 -6.00 5.09 8.52
C THR A 281 -4.67 5.80 8.27
N THR A 282 -3.56 5.24 8.75
CA THR A 282 -2.24 5.87 8.65
C THR A 282 -1.41 5.31 7.49
N THR A 283 -0.67 6.18 6.81
CA THR A 283 0.34 5.80 5.80
C THR A 283 1.75 5.68 6.38
N GLN A 284 1.94 5.88 7.70
CA GLN A 284 3.26 5.87 8.35
C GLN A 284 3.99 4.52 8.22
N HIS A 285 3.26 3.43 8.02
CA HIS A 285 3.81 2.10 7.80
C HIS A 285 3.92 1.71 6.32
N ASN A 286 3.51 2.59 5.39
CA ASN A 286 3.62 2.30 3.97
C ASN A 286 5.09 2.20 3.55
N TYR A 287 5.52 1.03 3.08
CA TYR A 287 6.92 0.78 2.77
C TYR A 287 7.47 1.74 1.70
N LEU A 288 6.71 1.97 0.62
CA LEU A 288 7.17 2.82 -0.48
C LEU A 288 7.39 4.27 -0.03
N GLN A 289 6.43 4.84 0.71
CA GLN A 289 6.54 6.21 1.24
C GLN A 289 7.72 6.34 2.23
N ARG A 290 7.92 5.37 3.12
CA ARG A 290 9.09 5.35 4.02
C ARG A 290 10.42 5.25 3.27
N ASN A 291 10.42 4.67 2.07
CA ASN A 291 11.60 4.49 1.23
C ASN A 291 11.71 5.54 0.10
N GLY A 292 11.07 6.71 0.27
CA GLY A 292 11.27 7.88 -0.58
C GLY A 292 10.53 7.85 -1.91
N TRP A 293 9.51 7.00 -2.06
CA TRP A 293 8.62 7.05 -3.22
C TRP A 293 7.63 8.18 -3.02
N ALA A 294 7.54 9.08 -3.99
CA ALA A 294 6.70 10.25 -3.89
C ALA A 294 5.22 9.86 -4.08
N PRO A 295 4.34 10.15 -3.11
CA PRO A 295 2.92 9.83 -3.22
C PRO A 295 2.20 10.80 -4.16
N PHE A 296 1.17 10.32 -4.84
CA PHE A 296 0.15 11.10 -5.53
C PHE A 296 -1.21 10.40 -5.42
N ASP A 297 -2.30 11.14 -5.45
CA ASP A 297 -3.65 10.61 -5.22
C ASP A 297 -4.63 10.90 -6.37
N SER A 298 -4.17 11.58 -7.41
CA SER A 298 -4.99 12.07 -8.51
C SER A 298 -4.15 12.27 -9.77
N LEU A 299 -4.81 12.38 -10.93
CA LEU A 299 -4.14 12.68 -12.19
C LEU A 299 -3.42 14.05 -12.14
N GLU A 300 -4.02 15.04 -11.48
CA GLU A 300 -3.40 16.34 -11.26
C GLU A 300 -2.13 16.20 -10.39
N GLY A 301 -2.22 15.47 -9.28
CA GLY A 301 -1.07 15.18 -8.42
C GLY A 301 0.06 14.44 -9.15
N LEU A 302 -0.26 13.51 -10.05
CA LEU A 302 0.73 12.86 -10.91
C LEU A 302 1.45 13.87 -11.80
N HIS A 303 0.70 14.75 -12.48
CA HIS A 303 1.28 15.77 -13.35
C HIS A 303 2.17 16.75 -12.57
N GLU A 304 1.75 17.17 -11.38
CA GLU A 304 2.53 18.04 -10.50
C GLU A 304 3.82 17.37 -10.03
N LEU A 305 3.75 16.08 -9.66
CA LEU A 305 4.90 15.27 -9.31
C LEU A 305 5.90 15.22 -10.48
N LEU A 306 5.46 14.82 -11.67
CA LEU A 306 6.34 14.73 -12.85
C LEU A 306 6.97 16.09 -13.19
N ALA A 307 6.19 17.16 -13.19
CA ALA A 307 6.68 18.52 -13.45
C ALA A 307 7.74 18.96 -12.43
N ARG A 308 7.50 18.73 -11.14
CA ARG A 308 8.42 19.05 -10.04
C ARG A 308 9.74 18.30 -10.19
N GLU A 309 9.66 16.98 -10.33
CA GLU A 309 10.83 16.10 -10.38
C GLU A 309 11.68 16.36 -11.64
N MET A 310 11.04 16.58 -12.79
CA MET A 310 11.75 16.85 -14.03
C MET A 310 12.33 18.27 -14.10
N THR A 311 11.71 19.25 -13.44
CA THR A 311 12.30 20.58 -13.24
C THR A 311 13.54 20.51 -12.36
N ALA A 312 13.50 19.67 -11.31
CA ALA A 312 14.64 19.40 -10.43
C ALA A 312 15.75 18.57 -11.11
N LYS A 313 15.53 18.10 -12.34
CA LYS A 313 16.45 17.24 -13.09
C LYS A 313 16.78 15.93 -12.38
N ASN A 314 15.82 15.38 -11.65
CA ASN A 314 15.99 14.09 -10.99
C ASN A 314 16.04 12.98 -12.05
N PRO A 315 17.16 12.22 -12.15
CA PRO A 315 17.34 11.22 -13.20
C PRO A 315 16.57 9.93 -12.92
N GLN A 316 16.13 9.73 -11.68
CA GLN A 316 15.27 8.62 -11.28
C GLN A 316 14.12 9.19 -10.44
N ILE A 317 12.89 8.97 -10.91
CA ILE A 317 11.66 9.44 -10.30
C ILE A 317 10.91 8.21 -9.78
N LYS A 318 10.64 8.16 -8.47
CA LYS A 318 9.90 7.08 -7.83
C LYS A 318 8.53 7.60 -7.40
N TYR A 319 7.48 6.90 -7.80
CA TYR A 319 6.10 7.35 -7.57
C TYR A 319 5.23 6.23 -7.00
N THR A 320 4.31 6.57 -6.11
CA THR A 320 3.32 5.64 -5.55
C THR A 320 1.94 6.29 -5.49
N TYR A 321 0.93 5.55 -5.93
CA TYR A 321 -0.45 6.01 -5.99
C TYR A 321 -1.18 5.69 -4.69
N THR A 322 -1.72 6.72 -4.05
CA THR A 322 -2.44 6.64 -2.78
C THR A 322 -3.92 7.00 -2.90
N GLY A 323 -4.41 7.30 -4.10
CA GLY A 323 -5.80 7.67 -4.35
C GLY A 323 -6.75 6.47 -4.39
N GLU A 324 -8.05 6.74 -4.58
CA GLU A 324 -9.12 5.73 -4.51
C GLU A 324 -9.50 5.13 -5.88
N ASP A 325 -9.17 5.81 -6.99
CA ASP A 325 -9.53 5.33 -8.32
C ASP A 325 -8.72 4.10 -8.70
N ARG A 326 -9.36 2.93 -8.63
CA ARG A 326 -8.78 1.64 -9.01
C ARG A 326 -8.50 1.47 -10.51
N TYR A 327 -9.06 2.33 -11.36
CA TYR A 327 -8.93 2.24 -12.82
C TYR A 327 -7.92 3.24 -13.38
N LEU A 328 -7.22 3.99 -12.53
CA LEU A 328 -6.16 4.89 -12.95
C LEU A 328 -5.00 4.09 -13.53
N ASP A 329 -4.85 4.14 -14.85
CA ASP A 329 -3.68 3.57 -15.54
C ASP A 329 -2.52 4.57 -15.48
N VAL A 330 -1.72 4.45 -14.41
CA VAL A 330 -0.58 5.33 -14.13
C VAL A 330 0.42 5.32 -15.29
N GLN A 331 0.68 4.15 -15.89
CA GLN A 331 1.66 4.01 -16.96
C GLN A 331 1.19 4.70 -18.24
N TYR A 332 -0.09 4.56 -18.59
CA TYR A 332 -0.69 5.28 -19.70
C TYR A 332 -0.67 6.79 -19.48
N GLU A 333 -1.01 7.27 -18.29
CA GLU A 333 -1.05 8.71 -18.00
C GLU A 333 0.37 9.33 -17.95
N ILE A 334 1.38 8.61 -17.44
CA ILE A 334 2.79 9.02 -17.57
C ILE A 334 3.18 9.16 -19.05
N LYS A 335 2.88 8.15 -19.87
CA LYS A 335 3.19 8.18 -21.31
C LYS A 335 2.56 9.40 -21.97
N LYS A 336 1.26 9.59 -21.76
CA LYS A 336 0.46 10.66 -22.35
C LYS A 336 0.94 12.03 -21.89
N TRP A 337 1.37 12.17 -20.63
CA TRP A 337 1.95 13.40 -20.13
C TRP A 337 3.32 13.68 -20.79
N LEU A 338 4.21 12.68 -20.86
CA LEU A 338 5.53 12.81 -21.49
C LEU A 338 5.45 13.15 -22.98
N ASP A 339 4.50 12.56 -23.72
CA ASP A 339 4.27 12.85 -25.14
C ASP A 339 4.04 14.35 -25.41
N ASN A 340 3.59 15.11 -24.40
CA ASN A 340 3.32 16.55 -24.53
C ASN A 340 4.34 17.45 -23.80
N ASN A 341 5.14 16.88 -22.89
CA ASN A 341 5.92 17.67 -21.93
C ASN A 341 7.42 17.36 -21.91
N ALA A 342 7.85 16.19 -22.41
CA ALA A 342 9.24 15.75 -22.28
C ALA A 342 10.26 16.78 -22.81
N HIS A 343 9.97 17.42 -23.94
CA HIS A 343 10.83 18.46 -24.54
C HIS A 343 10.91 19.73 -23.69
N ILE A 344 9.83 20.13 -23.02
CA ILE A 344 9.80 21.30 -22.13
C ILE A 344 10.83 21.12 -21.01
N TYR A 345 10.95 19.89 -20.50
CA TYR A 345 11.88 19.53 -19.42
C TYR A 345 13.22 18.98 -19.93
N PHE A 346 13.50 19.06 -21.23
CA PHE A 346 14.74 18.62 -21.85
C PHE A 346 15.04 17.11 -21.65
N ALA A 347 14.00 16.28 -21.54
CA ALA A 347 14.17 14.83 -21.48
C ALA A 347 14.41 14.26 -22.88
N GLU A 348 15.58 13.67 -23.10
CA GLU A 348 15.98 13.07 -24.38
C GLU A 348 15.54 11.62 -24.51
N SER A 349 15.58 10.89 -23.40
CA SER A 349 15.09 9.53 -23.30
C SER A 349 14.55 9.27 -21.91
N TYR A 350 13.61 8.34 -21.83
CA TYR A 350 13.04 7.89 -20.57
C TYR A 350 12.63 6.42 -20.68
N SER A 351 12.67 5.73 -19.56
CA SER A 351 12.09 4.41 -19.38
C SER A 351 11.34 4.39 -18.06
N TYR A 352 10.22 3.68 -18.02
CA TYR A 352 9.44 3.56 -16.80
C TYR A 352 8.83 2.16 -16.71
N GLY A 353 8.58 1.74 -15.48
CA GLY A 353 7.96 0.46 -15.17
C GLY A 353 7.66 0.33 -13.68
N GLY A 354 6.91 -0.70 -13.34
CA GLY A 354 6.43 -0.94 -11.99
C GLY A 354 5.14 -1.74 -12.00
N SER A 355 4.41 -1.66 -10.91
CA SER A 355 3.09 -2.26 -10.74
C SER A 355 1.99 -1.33 -11.29
N SER A 356 0.74 -1.69 -11.02
CA SER A 356 -0.44 -0.85 -11.29
C SER A 356 -0.44 0.46 -10.50
N TYR A 357 0.17 0.49 -9.31
CA TYR A 357 0.04 1.62 -8.37
C TYR A 357 1.37 2.27 -8.02
N SER A 358 2.50 1.67 -8.37
CA SER A 358 3.80 2.26 -8.10
C SER A 358 4.78 2.00 -9.23
N GLY A 359 5.78 2.85 -9.37
CA GLY A 359 6.88 2.55 -10.27
C GLY A 359 8.05 3.50 -10.16
N THR A 360 8.99 3.25 -11.06
CA THR A 360 10.15 4.11 -11.26
C THR A 360 10.17 4.59 -12.70
N MET A 361 10.69 5.80 -12.91
CA MET A 361 10.96 6.38 -14.20
C MET A 361 12.38 6.90 -14.22
N ASP A 362 13.22 6.34 -15.08
CA ASP A 362 14.56 6.84 -15.34
C ASP A 362 14.51 7.82 -16.52
N VAL A 363 15.16 8.98 -16.38
CA VAL A 363 15.16 10.05 -17.37
C VAL A 363 16.59 10.49 -17.66
N THR A 364 16.93 10.55 -18.95
CA THR A 364 18.15 11.21 -19.41
C THR A 364 17.83 12.61 -19.88
N TYR A 365 18.44 13.61 -19.24
CA TYR A 365 18.29 15.01 -19.64
C TYR A 365 19.43 15.45 -20.55
N GLY A 366 19.08 16.17 -21.62
CA GLY A 366 20.06 16.83 -22.48
C GLY A 366 20.65 18.08 -21.82
N ASP A 367 21.88 18.42 -22.23
CA ASP A 367 22.52 19.68 -21.89
C ASP A 367 22.33 20.68 -23.03
N TYR A 368 21.54 21.72 -22.76
CA TYR A 368 21.22 22.78 -23.71
C TYR A 368 21.61 24.16 -23.18
N ALA A 369 22.57 24.23 -22.26
CA ALA A 369 22.98 25.49 -21.63
C ALA A 369 23.48 26.55 -22.64
N ASP A 370 23.98 26.13 -23.81
CA ASP A 370 24.46 27.00 -24.88
C ASP A 370 23.46 27.18 -26.04
N TYR A 371 22.21 26.72 -25.88
CA TYR A 371 21.15 26.87 -26.88
C TYR A 371 20.39 28.19 -26.67
N THR A 372 19.90 28.75 -27.77
CA THR A 372 18.94 29.86 -27.74
C THR A 372 17.51 29.32 -27.70
N PHE A 373 16.75 29.67 -26.66
CA PHE A 373 15.39 29.20 -26.46
C PHE A 373 14.34 30.09 -27.14
N PHE A 374 13.26 29.47 -27.60
CA PHE A 374 12.08 30.15 -28.14
C PHE A 374 10.81 29.32 -27.91
N THR A 375 9.63 29.93 -27.96
CA THR A 375 8.35 29.30 -27.56
C THR A 375 7.29 29.32 -28.64
N ASP A 376 7.48 30.10 -29.70
CA ASP A 376 6.52 30.33 -30.77
C ASP A 376 7.23 30.90 -32.01
N ASP A 377 6.46 31.11 -33.09
CA ASP A 377 6.98 31.64 -34.35
C ASP A 377 7.59 33.04 -34.23
N GLU A 378 7.08 33.88 -33.31
CA GLU A 378 7.55 35.25 -33.14
C GLU A 378 8.90 35.30 -32.42
N SER A 379 9.00 34.58 -31.30
CA SER A 379 10.25 34.40 -30.56
C SER A 379 11.30 33.65 -31.38
N PHE A 380 10.89 32.67 -32.20
CA PHE A 380 11.79 32.02 -33.17
C PHE A 380 12.42 33.04 -34.12
N LYS A 381 11.59 33.84 -34.81
CA LYS A 381 12.05 34.85 -35.79
C LYS A 381 12.98 35.86 -35.13
N THR A 382 12.64 36.31 -33.93
CA THR A 382 13.43 37.27 -33.17
C THR A 382 14.81 36.69 -32.82
N ALA A 383 14.86 35.44 -32.34
CA ALA A 383 16.10 34.77 -31.97
C ALA A 383 17.00 34.52 -33.20
N ILE A 384 16.45 33.96 -34.28
CA ILE A 384 17.25 33.61 -35.47
C ILE A 384 17.78 34.87 -36.19
N ASP A 385 16.98 35.94 -36.27
CA ASP A 385 17.40 37.23 -36.84
C ASP A 385 18.61 37.80 -36.10
N GLY A 386 18.56 37.81 -34.76
CA GLY A 386 19.69 38.27 -33.93
C GLY A 386 20.96 37.46 -34.17
N LEU A 387 20.85 36.13 -34.22
CA LEU A 387 21.99 35.23 -34.44
C LEU A 387 22.62 35.41 -35.84
N LEU A 388 21.81 35.56 -36.88
CA LEU A 388 22.28 35.76 -38.25
C LEU A 388 22.90 37.14 -38.47
N LYS A 389 22.32 38.20 -37.87
CA LYS A 389 22.92 39.55 -37.88
C LYS A 389 24.27 39.59 -37.18
N ALA A 390 24.42 38.83 -36.10
CA ALA A 390 25.69 38.66 -35.39
C ALA A 390 26.71 37.79 -36.15
N LYS A 391 26.34 37.25 -37.33
CA LYS A 391 27.17 36.32 -38.12
C LYS A 391 27.59 35.08 -37.32
N THR A 392 26.69 34.60 -36.45
CA THR A 392 26.90 33.37 -35.68
C THR A 392 27.04 32.21 -36.66
N ARG A 393 28.16 31.49 -36.58
CA ARG A 393 28.45 30.37 -37.50
C ARG A 393 27.74 29.09 -37.09
N GLN A 394 27.62 28.84 -35.79
CA GLN A 394 26.93 27.67 -35.28
C GLN A 394 25.70 28.12 -34.49
N ILE A 395 24.52 27.93 -35.08
CA ILE A 395 23.23 28.30 -34.52
C ILE A 395 22.68 27.09 -33.78
N LYS A 396 22.53 27.22 -32.46
CA LYS A 396 21.91 26.21 -31.59
C LYS A 396 20.62 26.77 -31.03
N MET A 397 19.50 26.13 -31.34
CA MET A 397 18.19 26.62 -30.90
C MET A 397 17.31 25.48 -30.41
N TYR A 398 16.49 25.79 -29.41
CA TYR A 398 15.62 24.82 -28.74
C TYR A 398 14.23 25.42 -28.53
N TYR A 399 13.19 24.68 -28.91
CA TYR A 399 11.79 25.02 -28.74
C TYR A 399 11.26 24.56 -27.37
N GLN A 400 10.73 25.49 -26.59
CA GLN A 400 10.09 25.23 -25.28
C GLN A 400 8.61 25.61 -25.26
N GLY A 401 7.97 25.73 -26.43
CA GLY A 401 6.55 26.02 -26.50
C GLY A 401 5.68 24.78 -26.32
N THR A 402 4.37 24.99 -26.32
CA THR A 402 3.36 23.95 -26.05
C THR A 402 2.91 23.19 -27.29
N ASP A 403 3.33 23.58 -28.50
CA ASP A 403 2.98 22.85 -29.73
C ASP A 403 3.85 21.59 -29.86
N ARG A 404 3.27 20.46 -29.46
CA ARG A 404 3.93 19.15 -29.58
C ARG A 404 4.22 18.71 -31.01
N PHE A 405 3.61 19.34 -32.02
CA PHE A 405 3.82 19.04 -33.43
C PHE A 405 4.81 19.99 -34.09
N PHE A 406 5.44 20.89 -33.32
CA PHE A 406 6.49 21.76 -33.82
C PHE A 406 7.62 20.94 -34.44
N ASP A 407 8.05 21.37 -35.64
CA ASP A 407 9.18 20.78 -36.35
C ASP A 407 10.24 21.87 -36.57
N PHE A 408 11.31 21.79 -35.77
CA PHE A 408 12.44 22.71 -35.85
C PHE A 408 13.11 22.68 -37.22
N GLY A 409 13.27 21.50 -37.80
CA GLY A 409 13.97 21.32 -39.08
C GLY A 409 13.22 21.97 -40.24
N ILE A 410 11.90 21.78 -40.32
CA ILE A 410 11.06 22.43 -41.32
C ILE A 410 11.07 23.96 -41.12
N THR A 411 10.91 24.41 -39.88
CA THR A 411 10.84 25.83 -39.54
C THR A 411 12.15 26.55 -39.89
N LEU A 412 13.29 26.01 -39.45
CA LEU A 412 14.60 26.59 -39.72
C LEU A 412 14.95 26.55 -41.21
N ARG A 413 14.75 25.41 -41.88
CA ARG A 413 15.07 25.27 -43.32
C ARG A 413 14.29 26.28 -44.15
N ARG A 414 12.99 26.44 -43.89
CA ARG A 414 12.15 27.41 -44.59
C ARG A 414 12.69 28.84 -44.39
N PHE A 415 12.95 29.22 -43.14
CA PHE A 415 13.49 30.54 -42.83
C PHE A 415 14.83 30.81 -43.52
N LEU A 416 15.80 29.90 -43.40
CA LEU A 416 17.12 30.08 -44.03
C LEU A 416 17.03 30.13 -45.55
N THR A 417 16.13 29.35 -46.17
CA THR A 417 15.92 29.37 -47.62
C THR A 417 15.36 30.71 -48.09
N ASP A 418 14.33 31.20 -47.40
CA ASP A 418 13.63 32.43 -47.78
C ASP A 418 14.49 33.69 -47.56
N HIS A 419 15.44 33.63 -46.63
CA HIS A 419 16.24 34.78 -46.21
C HIS A 419 17.75 34.66 -46.48
N ALA A 420 18.22 33.63 -47.19
CA ALA A 420 19.66 33.39 -47.41
C ALA A 420 20.40 34.60 -48.00
N GLU A 421 19.79 35.27 -48.98
CA GLU A 421 20.39 36.44 -49.63
C GLU A 421 20.47 37.64 -48.68
N GLU A 422 19.43 37.89 -47.90
CA GLU A 422 19.34 38.99 -46.93
C GLU A 422 20.48 38.95 -45.91
N TYR A 423 20.79 37.77 -45.39
CA TYR A 423 21.84 37.58 -44.38
C TYR A 423 23.21 37.25 -44.98
N GLY A 424 23.33 37.19 -46.32
CA GLY A 424 24.57 36.87 -47.01
C GLY A 424 25.08 35.45 -46.73
N ILE A 425 24.17 34.48 -46.62
CA ILE A 425 24.47 33.06 -46.42
C ILE A 425 24.94 32.46 -47.75
N SER A 426 26.07 31.75 -47.74
CA SER A 426 26.60 31.03 -48.91
C SER A 426 26.18 29.57 -48.93
N THR A 427 26.33 28.88 -47.81
CA THR A 427 25.91 27.49 -47.61
C THR A 427 25.48 27.29 -46.16
N TYR A 428 24.71 26.24 -45.90
CA TYR A 428 24.42 25.80 -44.54
C TYR A 428 24.19 24.29 -44.48
N SER A 429 24.49 23.70 -43.33
CA SER A 429 24.14 22.31 -42.97
C SER A 429 23.47 22.30 -41.60
N TYR A 430 22.64 21.30 -41.33
CA TYR A 430 21.95 21.22 -40.04
C TYR A 430 21.71 19.78 -39.59
N THR A 431 21.77 19.58 -38.27
CA THR A 431 21.30 18.37 -37.58
C THR A 431 20.15 18.78 -36.68
N TYR A 432 19.03 18.07 -36.72
CA TYR A 432 17.86 18.43 -35.96
C TYR A 432 17.13 17.22 -35.39
N TYR A 433 16.46 17.49 -34.29
CA TYR A 433 15.42 16.71 -33.66
C TYR A 433 14.12 17.55 -33.70
N PRO A 434 12.95 16.99 -33.40
CA PRO A 434 11.67 17.71 -33.53
C PRO A 434 11.68 19.10 -32.88
N PHE A 435 12.29 19.23 -31.69
CA PHE A 435 12.25 20.45 -30.90
C PHE A 435 13.55 21.25 -30.85
N HIS A 436 14.65 20.76 -31.43
CA HIS A 436 15.93 21.47 -31.36
C HIS A 436 16.89 21.05 -32.46
N GLY A 437 17.91 21.86 -32.69
CA GLY A 437 18.94 21.49 -33.65
C GLY A 437 20.11 22.45 -33.67
N VAL A 438 21.10 22.06 -34.46
CA VAL A 438 22.32 22.81 -34.72
C VAL A 438 22.42 23.04 -36.22
N ALA A 439 22.60 24.30 -36.62
CA ALA A 439 22.89 24.66 -37.99
C ALA A 439 24.24 25.36 -38.08
N ASP A 440 25.10 24.86 -38.97
CA ASP A 440 26.36 25.47 -39.33
C ASP A 440 26.16 26.32 -40.59
N ILE A 441 26.47 27.61 -40.49
CA ILE A 441 26.23 28.64 -41.50
C ILE A 441 27.57 29.15 -42.04
N GLU A 442 27.72 29.15 -43.36
CA GLU A 442 28.78 29.88 -44.04
C GLU A 442 28.22 31.20 -44.59
N TYR A 443 28.99 32.28 -44.43
CA TYR A 443 28.65 33.60 -44.95
C TYR A 443 29.61 34.01 -46.06
N LYS A 444 29.11 34.81 -47.00
CA LYS A 444 29.89 35.41 -48.09
C LYS A 444 30.92 36.42 -47.61
#